data_AF-A0A849S484-F1
#
_entry.id   AF-A0A849S484-F1
#
_cell.length_a   1.000
_cell.length_b   1.000
_cell.length_c   1.000
_cell.angle_alpha   90.00
_cell.angle_beta   90.00
_cell.angle_gamma   90.00
#
_symmetry.space_group_name_H-M   'P 1'
#
loop_
_entity.id
_entity.type
_entity.pdbx_description
1 polymer ?
#
loop_
_entity_poly.entity_id
_entity_poly.type
_entity_poly.pdbx_seq_one_letter_code
_entity_poly.pdbx_strand_id
1 'polypeptide(L)' 'MNLAEQVYQAVKPLPDPIVQEILDFALFLRQREAAVEWQNLMHAQTVSLSDWDNTEDEVWNNVPAI' A
#
# COMPACT_ATOMS: atom_id res chain seq x y z
N MET A 1 -23.80 18.67 -1.45
CA MET A 1 -23.78 17.27 -1.91
C MET A 1 -22.36 16.76 -1.76
N ASN A 2 -22.14 15.73 -0.96
CA ASN A 2 -20.81 15.14 -0.76
C ASN A 2 -20.45 14.20 -1.93
N LEU A 3 -19.20 13.75 -2.00
CA LEU A 3 -18.73 12.91 -3.11
C LEU A 3 -19.42 11.54 -3.15
N ALA A 4 -19.72 10.95 -1.99
CA ALA A 4 -20.42 9.67 -1.92
C ALA A 4 -21.86 9.76 -2.47
N GLU A 5 -22.55 10.87 -2.18
CA GLU A 5 -23.87 11.17 -2.73
C GLU A 5 -23.82 11.35 -4.26
N GLN A 6 -22.78 12.01 -4.78
CA GLN A 6 -22.57 12.16 -6.23
C GLN A 6 -22.38 10.80 -6.92
N VAL A 7 -21.55 9.93 -6.34
CA VAL A 7 -21.33 8.56 -6.85
C VAL A 7 -22.63 7.77 -6.82
N TYR A 8 -23.38 7.81 -5.71
CA TYR A 8 -24.66 7.12 -5.60
C TYR A 8 -25.65 7.58 -6.67
N GLN A 9 -25.81 8.88 -6.89
CA GLN A 9 -26.71 9.41 -7.92
C GLN A 9 -26.28 9.04 -9.34
N ALA A 10 -24.98 8.93 -9.60
CA ALA A 10 -24.45 8.52 -10.90
C ALA A 10 -24.67 7.03 -11.19
N VAL A 11 -24.59 6.18 -10.16
CA VAL A 11 -24.73 4.72 -10.30
C VAL A 11 -26.19 4.27 -10.27
N LYS A 12 -27.06 4.99 -9.55
CA LYS A 12 -28.49 4.69 -9.40
C LYS A 12 -29.28 4.41 -10.69
N PRO A 13 -29.08 5.12 -11.82
CA PRO A 13 -29.83 4.85 -13.06
C PRO A 13 -29.26 3.69 -13.88
N LEU A 14 -28.13 3.11 -13.49
CA LEU A 14 -27.46 2.06 -14.26
C LEU A 14 -28.08 0.67 -14.02
N PRO A 15 -27.99 -0.25 -14.99
CA PRO A 15 -28.36 -1.65 -14.79
C PRO A 15 -27.49 -2.36 -13.75
N ASP A 16 -28.07 -3.28 -12.99
CA ASP A 16 -27.39 -4.05 -11.93
C ASP A 16 -26.04 -4.67 -12.34
N PRO A 17 -25.85 -5.23 -13.55
CA PRO A 17 -24.54 -5.76 -13.95
C PRO A 17 -23.43 -4.71 -13.96
N ILE A 18 -23.74 -3.48 -14.36
CA ILE A 18 -22.78 -2.36 -14.38
C ILE A 18 -22.54 -1.85 -12.95
N VAL A 19 -23.60 -1.80 -12.13
CA VAL A 19 -23.49 -1.44 -10.71
C VAL A 19 -22.58 -2.42 -9.97
N GLN A 20 -22.70 -3.72 -10.27
CA GLN A 20 -21.86 -4.77 -9.70
C GLN A 20 -20.38 -4.55 -10.06
N GLU A 21 -20.07 -4.27 -11.34
CA GLU A 21 -18.69 -4.01 -11.77
C GLU A 21 -18.07 -2.78 -11.07
N ILE A 22 -18.87 -1.73 -10.88
CA ILE A 22 -18.44 -0.53 -10.15
C ILE A 22 -18.17 -0.85 -8.68
N LEU A 23 -19.04 -1.65 -8.04
CA LEU A 23 -18.85 -2.10 -6.66
C LEU A 23 -17.59 -2.95 -6.52
N ASP A 24 -17.37 -3.89 -7.43
CA ASP A 24 -16.18 -4.76 -7.45
C ASP A 24 -14.91 -3.92 -7.58
N PHE A 25 -14.91 -2.91 -8.46
CA PHE A 25 -13.79 -2.00 -8.61
C PHE A 25 -13.55 -1.15 -7.35
N ALA A 26 -14.61 -0.65 -6.70
CA ALA A 26 -14.48 0.09 -5.45
C ALA A 26 -13.90 -0.78 -4.32
N LEU A 27 -14.31 -2.05 -4.23
CA LEU A 27 -13.76 -3.01 -3.27
C LEU A 27 -12.30 -3.34 -3.58
N PHE A 28 -11.94 -3.49 -4.85
CA PHE A 28 -10.56 -3.67 -5.28
C PHE A 28 -9.68 -2.49 -4.85
N LEU A 29 -10.13 -1.24 -5.07
CA LEU A 29 -9.36 -0.05 -4.66
C LEU A 29 -9.11 -0.02 -3.15
N ARG A 30 -10.12 -0.37 -2.35
CA ARG A 30 -9.99 -0.48 -0.89
C ARG A 30 -8.96 -1.53 -0.48
N GLN A 31 -8.98 -2.69 -1.11
CA GLN A 31 -7.99 -3.75 -0.85
C GLN A 31 -6.59 -3.32 -1.29
N ARG A 32 -6.47 -2.63 -2.44
CA ARG A 32 -5.21 -2.13 -2.96
C ARG A 32 -4.56 -1.13 -2.01
N GLU A 33 -5.31 -0.18 -1.45
CA GLU A 33 -4.73 0.76 -0.48
C GLU A 33 -4.16 0.04 0.75
N ALA A 34 -4.89 -0.94 1.29
CA ALA A 34 -4.38 -1.76 2.39
C ALA A 34 -3.10 -2.54 2.00
N ALA A 35 -3.03 -3.04 0.77
CA ALA A 35 -1.85 -3.72 0.26
C ALA A 35 -0.66 -2.78 0.00
N VAL A 36 -0.91 -1.55 -0.45
CA VAL A 36 0.12 -0.53 -0.70
C VAL A 36 0.80 -0.14 0.62
N GLU A 37 0.05 0.02 1.70
CA GLU A 37 0.63 0.27 3.02
C GLU A 37 1.60 -0.84 3.43
N TRP A 38 1.19 -2.10 3.26
CA TRP A 38 2.05 -3.25 3.53
C TRP A 38 3.29 -3.30 2.62
N GLN A 39 3.15 -3.02 1.32
CA GLN A 39 4.26 -2.96 0.38
C GLN A 39 5.25 -1.84 0.71
N ASN A 40 4.75 -0.67 1.13
CA ASN A 40 5.58 0.45 1.55
C ASN A 40 6.38 0.11 2.81
N LEU A 41 5.77 -0.55 3.79
CA LEU A 41 6.48 -1.03 4.98
C LEU A 41 7.57 -2.04 4.62
N MET A 42 7.29 -2.95 3.68
CA MET A 42 8.27 -3.93 3.24
C MET A 42 9.44 -3.31 2.48
N HIS A 43 9.15 -2.31 1.66
CA HIS A 43 10.18 -1.55 0.95
C HIS A 43 11.03 -0.73 1.94
N ALA A 44 10.41 -0.06 2.91
CA ALA A 44 11.11 0.67 3.96
C ALA A 44 12.02 -0.23 4.80
N GLN A 45 11.58 -1.45 5.14
CA GLN A 45 12.44 -2.44 5.80
C GLN A 45 13.66 -2.77 4.92
N THR A 46 13.45 -3.04 3.64
CA THR A 46 14.53 -3.43 2.72
C THR A 46 15.55 -2.31 2.57
N VAL A 47 15.09 -1.07 2.39
CA VAL A 47 15.95 0.12 2.29
C VAL A 47 16.69 0.36 3.60
N SER A 48 16.01 0.24 4.74
CA SER A 48 16.67 0.41 6.04
C SER A 48 17.77 -0.63 6.26
N LEU A 49 17.58 -1.89 5.85
CA LEU A 49 18.62 -2.92 5.96
C LEU A 49 19.84 -2.61 5.08
N SER A 50 19.64 -2.05 3.88
CA SER A 50 20.77 -1.67 3.01
C SER A 50 21.59 -0.49 3.55
N ASP A 51 21.00 0.40 4.37
CA ASP A 51 21.74 1.51 4.97
C ASP A 51 22.78 1.06 6.01
N TRP A 52 22.57 -0.12 6.63
CA TRP A 52 23.52 -0.73 7.57
C TRP A 52 24.62 -1.53 6.87
N ASP A 53 24.43 -1.93 5.61
CA ASP A 53 25.45 -2.61 4.80
C ASP A 53 26.42 -1.58 4.21
N ASN A 54 27.25 -0.99 5.08
CA ASN A 54 28.21 0.03 4.69
C ASN A 54 29.60 -0.23 5.27
N THR A 55 30.62 0.28 4.58
CA THR A 55 32.04 0.06 4.95
C THR A 55 32.43 0.65 6.31
N GLU A 56 31.66 1.60 6.84
CA GLU A 56 31.90 2.17 8.17
C GLU A 56 31.34 1.28 9.29
N ASP A 57 30.29 0.49 9.04
CA ASP A 57 29.77 -0.52 9.98
C ASP A 57 30.68 -1.75 10.03
N GLU A 58 31.21 -2.15 8.87
CA GLU A 58 32.11 -3.30 8.72
C GLU A 58 33.41 -3.22 9.55
N VAL A 59 33.84 -2.03 9.98
CA VAL A 59 35.02 -1.86 10.84
C VAL A 59 34.82 -2.48 12.23
N TRP A 60 33.57 -2.67 12.66
CA TRP A 60 33.22 -3.28 13.93
C TRP A 60 33.22 -4.81 13.89
N ASN A 61 33.22 -5.42 12.70
CA ASN A 61 33.13 -6.89 12.54
C ASN A 61 34.36 -7.65 13.02
N ASN A 62 35.51 -6.98 13.20
CA ASN A 62 36.77 -7.60 13.61
C ASN A 62 37.24 -7.17 15.00
N VAL A 63 36.39 -6.49 15.77
CA VAL A 63 36.75 -6.04 17.12
C VAL A 63 36.55 -7.22 18.09
N PRO A 64 37.57 -7.59 18.88
CA PRO A 64 37.45 -8.71 19.82
C PRO A 64 36.37 -8.41 20.87
N ALA A 65 35.43 -9.34 21.04
CA ALA A 65 34.44 -9.28 22.10
C ALA A 65 35.13 -9.37 23.47
N ILE A 66 34.77 -8.46 24.38
CA ILE A 66 35.33 -8.35 25.74
C ILE A 66 34.63 -9.36 26.65
#